data_AF-A0AAV9ZUE2-F1
#
_entry.id   AF-A0AAV9ZUE2-F1
#
_cell.length_a   1.000
_cell.length_b   1.000
_cell.length_c   1.000
_cell.angle_alpha   90.00
_cell.angle_beta   90.00
_cell.angle_gamma   90.00
#
_symmetry.space_group_name_H-M   'P 1'
#
loop_
_entity.id
_entity.type
_entity.pdbx_description
1 polymer ?
#
loop_
_entity_poly.entity_id
_entity_poly.type
_entity_poly.pdbx_seq_one_letter_code
_entity_poly.pdbx_strand_id
1 'polypeptide(L)'
;MSEGLPVEEPPASSNSDRLSDVWSASNRRSGFPIRLGRHQITPLADRLQAGLGDDFGSSNAVAVRSPSPILSEGEAMRRILFFASSRGILEVDAVYGPISNVIWDDGWLTNARIHFSDERSHWRFKVLAVKHRNIGRMEEILEQAIRHGIPFELYVKRADVRKFNDLPISSLERNTLSAIYLPGYVDEPLEWNSNGAGATYTAYLAKLNMLLGRPQAPAFIRMGGVLRYVYELFCSEAIPRYAAGPSLQVTHFDRGDTKLFDADNSEFYTMDCVSPSEIGILIGRIPGKYPETDLSLWPPPEIFEHSTWVMRGYLSAKAFQLLESVKKEIFGSPPNMRWRTRGHWNKFFRKVTYNAARAEDKDFKGVVPRQKDFDELRALFELTFPADWRDQEVTDIVLPEVFASIV
;
A
#
# COMPACT_ATOMS: atom_id res chain seq x y z
N MET A 1 -71.64 -32.46 -7.85
CA MET A 1 -70.52 -33.33 -7.42
C MET A 1 -69.26 -32.63 -7.88
N SER A 2 -68.65 -31.88 -6.95
CA SER A 2 -67.53 -30.98 -7.20
C SER A 2 -66.44 -31.40 -6.22
N GLU A 3 -65.37 -31.99 -6.72
CA GLU A 3 -64.23 -32.44 -5.93
C GLU A 3 -63.33 -31.25 -5.64
N GLY A 4 -63.10 -31.02 -4.34
CA GLY A 4 -62.26 -29.96 -3.82
C GLY A 4 -60.78 -30.34 -3.87
N LEU A 5 -59.95 -29.37 -4.28
CA LEU A 5 -58.50 -29.41 -4.15
C LEU A 5 -58.09 -28.97 -2.72
N PRO A 6 -57.06 -29.57 -2.12
CA PRO A 6 -56.60 -29.21 -0.79
C PRO A 6 -55.76 -27.92 -0.84
N VAL A 7 -56.03 -27.03 0.11
CA VAL A 7 -55.26 -25.82 0.42
C VAL A 7 -54.06 -26.24 1.27
N GLU A 8 -52.84 -26.09 0.75
CA GLU A 8 -51.61 -26.21 1.53
C GLU A 8 -51.39 -24.93 2.34
N GLU A 9 -51.39 -25.06 3.67
CA GLU A 9 -50.96 -24.03 4.61
C GLU A 9 -49.42 -23.88 4.59
N PRO A 10 -48.88 -22.65 4.66
CA PRO A 10 -47.45 -22.42 4.78
C PRO A 10 -46.95 -22.76 6.20
N PRO A 11 -45.75 -23.35 6.35
CA PRO A 11 -45.21 -23.67 7.67
C PRO A 11 -44.85 -22.41 8.46
N ALA A 12 -45.21 -22.47 9.74
CA ALA A 12 -45.06 -21.44 10.74
C ALA A 12 -43.60 -20.95 10.92
N SER A 13 -43.46 -19.64 10.97
CA SER A 13 -42.32 -18.92 11.53
C SER A 13 -42.12 -19.28 13.01
N SER A 14 -40.94 -19.77 13.37
CA SER A 14 -40.51 -19.78 14.77
C SER A 14 -38.99 -19.67 14.90
N ASN A 15 -38.57 -18.80 15.82
CA ASN A 15 -37.23 -18.58 16.36
C ASN A 15 -36.31 -17.59 15.62
N SER A 16 -36.81 -16.37 15.43
CA SER A 16 -35.98 -15.16 15.53
C SER A 16 -36.22 -14.53 16.91
N ASP A 17 -35.39 -14.87 17.90
CA ASP A 17 -35.19 -14.05 19.09
C ASP A 17 -34.12 -14.72 19.96
N ARG A 18 -32.90 -14.18 19.85
CA ARG A 18 -31.74 -14.25 20.77
C ARG A 18 -30.47 -14.27 19.94
N LEU A 19 -29.87 -13.08 19.78
CA LEU A 19 -28.43 -12.78 19.76
C LEU A 19 -28.20 -11.40 19.09
N SER A 20 -28.85 -10.36 19.63
CA SER A 20 -28.70 -8.97 19.20
C SER A 20 -27.88 -8.10 20.16
N ASP A 21 -27.07 -8.69 21.04
CA ASP A 21 -26.34 -7.95 22.09
C ASP A 21 -24.85 -8.31 22.19
N VAL A 22 -24.07 -8.15 21.11
CA VAL A 22 -22.58 -8.11 21.20
C VAL A 22 -21.90 -7.08 20.28
N TRP A 23 -22.59 -6.40 19.36
CA TRP A 23 -21.93 -5.56 18.34
C TRP A 23 -22.15 -4.03 18.45
N SER A 24 -22.38 -3.52 19.66
CA SER A 24 -22.58 -2.08 19.92
C SER A 24 -21.37 -1.36 20.53
N ALA A 25 -20.17 -1.97 20.55
CA ALA A 25 -18.97 -1.35 21.13
C ALA A 25 -17.77 -1.44 20.17
N SER A 26 -17.70 -0.53 19.19
CA SER A 26 -16.43 -0.04 18.61
C SER A 26 -16.55 1.18 17.68
N ASN A 27 -17.75 1.60 17.27
CA ASN A 27 -17.92 2.78 16.41
C ASN A 27 -18.69 3.91 17.11
N ARG A 28 -18.09 4.55 18.13
CA ARG A 28 -18.41 5.92 18.56
C ARG A 28 -17.20 6.54 19.26
N ARG A 29 -16.52 7.48 18.60
CA ARG A 29 -15.92 8.71 19.19
C ARG A 29 -15.02 9.41 18.16
N SER A 30 -15.62 10.29 17.36
CA SER A 30 -14.97 11.54 16.95
C SER A 30 -15.93 12.66 17.32
N GLY A 31 -15.48 13.55 18.20
CA GLY A 31 -16.29 14.58 18.83
C GLY A 31 -15.60 15.09 20.07
N PHE A 32 -14.68 16.03 19.88
CA PHE A 32 -14.12 16.84 20.97
C PHE A 32 -15.23 17.65 21.65
N PRO A 33 -15.06 17.94 22.95
CA PRO A 33 -14.83 19.34 23.28
C PRO A 33 -13.63 19.56 24.20
N ILE A 34 -12.98 20.70 23.96
CA ILE A 34 -11.88 21.30 24.71
C ILE A 34 -12.32 21.53 26.16
N ARG A 35 -11.54 21.05 27.14
CA ARG A 35 -11.55 21.54 28.51
C ARG A 35 -10.12 21.67 29.03
N LEU A 36 -9.71 22.92 29.27
CA LEU A 36 -8.49 23.32 29.94
C LEU A 36 -8.49 22.83 31.39
N GLY A 37 -7.46 22.07 31.78
CA GLY A 37 -7.22 21.64 33.16
C GLY A 37 -5.72 21.63 33.46
N ARG A 38 -5.27 22.61 34.26
CA ARG A 38 -3.91 22.71 34.82
C ARG A 38 -3.67 21.60 35.85
N HIS A 39 -2.59 20.84 35.70
CA HIS A 39 -1.87 20.17 36.79
C HIS A 39 -0.38 20.08 36.39
N GLN A 40 0.46 20.99 36.89
CA GLN A 40 1.42 20.77 37.99
C GLN A 40 2.38 19.58 37.77
N ILE A 41 3.59 19.96 37.35
CA ILE A 41 4.81 19.15 37.29
C ILE A 41 5.41 19.10 38.70
N THR A 42 5.76 17.90 39.17
CA THR A 42 6.74 17.74 40.25
C THR A 42 7.75 16.66 39.85
N PRO A 43 9.06 16.89 39.94
CA PRO A 43 10.09 15.95 39.49
C PRO A 43 10.40 14.88 40.54
N LEU A 44 10.59 13.64 40.10
CA LEU A 44 11.05 12.53 40.92
C LEU A 44 12.59 12.42 40.85
N ALA A 45 13.26 13.38 41.46
CA ALA A 45 14.63 13.20 41.95
C ALA A 45 14.54 12.86 43.45
N ASP A 46 15.51 12.10 43.94
CA ASP A 46 15.67 11.65 45.33
C ASP A 46 14.87 10.42 45.75
N ARG A 47 15.51 9.25 45.61
CA ARG A 47 15.49 8.20 46.64
C ARG A 47 16.76 7.34 46.57
N LEU A 48 17.69 7.67 47.49
CA LEU A 48 18.49 6.78 48.36
C LEU A 48 19.27 5.65 47.65
N GLN A 49 20.61 5.64 47.55
CA GLN A 49 21.63 5.71 48.61
C GLN A 49 21.26 4.94 49.89
N ALA A 50 21.60 3.64 49.92
CA ALA A 50 22.18 2.92 51.07
C ALA A 50 22.42 1.45 50.67
N GLY A 51 23.65 0.97 50.83
CA GLY A 51 23.96 -0.46 50.68
C GLY A 51 25.41 -0.76 50.28
N LEU A 52 26.37 -0.36 51.12
CA LEU A 52 27.73 -0.88 51.09
C LEU A 52 27.73 -2.33 51.58
N GLY A 53 28.35 -3.21 50.80
CA GLY A 53 28.67 -4.58 51.16
C GLY A 53 29.74 -5.09 50.22
N ASP A 54 30.99 -5.04 50.67
CA ASP A 54 32.14 -5.70 50.06
C ASP A 54 31.88 -7.20 49.94
N ASP A 55 32.17 -7.79 48.77
CA ASP A 55 32.72 -9.16 48.70
C ASP A 55 33.29 -9.49 47.30
N PHE A 56 34.59 -9.81 47.32
CA PHE A 56 35.35 -10.74 46.49
C PHE A 56 35.07 -10.90 44.98
N GLY A 57 36.03 -10.39 44.19
CA GLY A 57 36.89 -11.25 43.35
C GLY A 57 36.26 -12.04 42.20
N SER A 58 36.22 -11.44 41.01
CA SER A 58 36.50 -12.16 39.77
C SER A 58 36.88 -11.17 38.67
N SER A 59 38.14 -11.23 38.24
CA SER A 59 38.65 -10.49 37.09
C SER A 59 38.08 -11.10 35.82
N ASN A 60 36.86 -10.70 35.45
CA ASN A 60 36.38 -10.87 34.09
C ASN A 60 37.09 -9.82 33.25
N ALA A 61 38.12 -10.25 32.53
CA ALA A 61 38.65 -9.51 31.39
C ALA A 61 37.50 -9.23 30.43
N VAL A 62 36.92 -8.03 30.53
CA VAL A 62 36.06 -7.47 29.49
C VAL A 62 36.96 -7.38 28.27
N ALA A 63 36.83 -8.37 27.38
CA ALA A 63 37.40 -8.28 26.05
C ALA A 63 36.83 -7.00 25.45
N VAL A 64 37.64 -5.94 25.47
CA VAL A 64 37.40 -4.70 24.72
C VAL A 64 37.29 -5.17 23.28
N ARG A 65 36.05 -5.37 22.82
CA ARG A 65 35.77 -5.67 21.42
C ARG A 65 36.42 -4.54 20.66
N SER A 66 37.52 -4.85 19.97
CA SER A 66 38.16 -3.92 19.06
C SER A 66 37.06 -3.32 18.18
N PRO A 67 37.04 -1.99 17.99
CA PRO A 67 36.04 -1.35 17.13
C PRO A 67 36.07 -2.11 15.81
N SER A 68 34.90 -2.62 15.41
CA SER A 68 34.79 -3.33 14.13
C SER A 68 35.37 -2.42 13.05
N PRO A 69 36.21 -2.94 12.14
CA PRO A 69 36.81 -2.11 11.11
C PRO A 69 35.70 -1.32 10.41
N ILE A 70 35.84 0.01 10.38
CA ILE A 70 34.91 0.90 9.71
C ILE A 70 34.89 0.45 8.25
N LEU A 71 33.79 -0.19 7.85
CA LEU A 71 33.63 -0.65 6.47
C LEU A 71 33.66 0.59 5.58
N SER A 72 34.34 0.50 4.45
CA SER A 72 34.16 1.52 3.41
C SER A 72 32.69 1.56 3.00
N GLU A 73 32.17 2.75 2.72
CA GLU A 73 30.77 2.94 2.33
C GLU A 73 30.39 2.06 1.12
N GLY A 74 31.30 1.94 0.15
CA GLY A 74 31.13 1.05 -1.01
C GLY A 74 30.99 -0.44 -0.63
N GLU A 75 31.71 -0.92 0.38
CA GLU A 75 31.58 -2.30 0.90
C GLU A 75 30.26 -2.47 1.65
N ALA A 76 29.88 -1.50 2.47
CA ALA A 76 28.61 -1.53 3.20
C ALA A 76 27.41 -1.55 2.23
N MET A 77 27.42 -0.74 1.18
CA MET A 77 26.42 -0.77 0.11
C MET A 77 26.36 -2.15 -0.59
N ARG A 78 27.50 -2.78 -0.90
CA ARG A 78 27.51 -4.13 -1.49
C ARG A 78 26.91 -5.16 -0.55
N ARG A 79 27.20 -5.08 0.75
CA ARG A 79 26.61 -5.96 1.77
C ARG A 79 25.10 -5.77 1.87
N ILE A 80 24.60 -4.54 1.84
CA ILE A 80 23.16 -4.23 1.82
C ILE A 80 22.49 -4.87 0.59
N LEU A 81 23.04 -4.68 -0.60
CA LEU A 81 22.47 -5.25 -1.84
C LEU A 81 22.50 -6.77 -1.85
N PHE A 82 23.61 -7.36 -1.43
CA PHE A 82 23.73 -8.82 -1.31
C PHE A 82 22.72 -9.38 -0.30
N PHE A 83 22.58 -8.74 0.86
CA PHE A 83 21.60 -9.12 1.88
C PHE A 83 20.17 -8.99 1.36
N ALA A 84 19.81 -7.84 0.77
CA ALA A 84 18.48 -7.60 0.25
C ALA A 84 18.09 -8.60 -0.85
N SER A 85 19.01 -8.92 -1.76
CA SER A 85 18.81 -9.91 -2.82
C SER A 85 18.67 -11.33 -2.24
N SER A 86 19.59 -11.76 -1.38
CA SER A 86 19.60 -13.12 -0.80
C SER A 86 18.40 -13.41 0.11
N ARG A 87 17.88 -12.40 0.80
CA ARG A 87 16.65 -12.50 1.61
C ARG A 87 15.38 -12.26 0.80
N GLY A 88 15.50 -11.85 -0.45
CA GLY A 88 14.35 -11.61 -1.30
C GLY A 88 13.59 -10.32 -1.03
N ILE A 89 14.19 -9.38 -0.28
CA ILE A 89 13.58 -8.10 0.13
C ILE A 89 13.21 -7.26 -1.09
N LEU A 90 14.10 -7.24 -2.07
CA LEU A 90 13.90 -6.61 -3.36
C LEU A 90 14.69 -7.39 -4.43
N GLU A 91 14.05 -7.71 -5.55
CA GLU A 91 14.74 -8.26 -6.71
C GLU A 91 15.61 -7.17 -7.34
N VAL A 92 16.92 -7.28 -7.07
CA VAL A 92 17.91 -6.33 -7.55
C VAL A 92 18.11 -6.46 -9.06
N ASP A 93 17.83 -7.61 -9.67
CA ASP A 93 18.06 -7.81 -11.11
C ASP A 93 16.79 -7.78 -11.97
N ALA A 94 15.63 -7.52 -11.36
CA ALA A 94 14.37 -7.46 -12.12
C ALA A 94 14.35 -6.22 -13.02
N VAL A 95 14.30 -6.44 -14.33
CA VAL A 95 14.09 -5.40 -15.35
C VAL A 95 12.60 -5.33 -15.65
N TYR A 96 11.93 -4.32 -15.11
CA TYR A 96 10.62 -3.89 -15.59
C TYR A 96 10.84 -2.95 -16.78
N GLY A 97 9.94 -2.96 -17.76
CA GLY A 97 10.04 -2.05 -18.91
C GLY A 97 10.17 -0.58 -18.46
N PRO A 98 10.81 0.28 -19.26
CA PRO A 98 11.00 1.68 -18.88
C PRO A 98 9.64 2.36 -18.65
N ILE A 99 9.54 3.13 -17.56
CA ILE A 99 8.54 4.20 -17.50
C ILE A 99 9.13 5.31 -18.37
N SER A 100 8.73 5.38 -19.63
CA SER A 100 9.17 6.45 -20.52
C SER A 100 8.29 7.68 -20.33
N ASN A 101 8.91 8.87 -20.30
CA ASN A 101 8.26 10.17 -20.40
C ASN A 101 7.37 10.58 -19.22
N VAL A 102 7.74 10.22 -17.98
CA VAL A 102 7.11 10.81 -16.80
C VAL A 102 7.83 12.11 -16.45
N ILE A 103 7.05 13.18 -16.35
CA ILE A 103 7.51 14.49 -15.89
C ILE A 103 6.74 14.74 -14.60
N TRP A 104 7.48 14.82 -13.49
CA TRP A 104 6.88 15.17 -12.21
C TRP A 104 6.67 16.67 -12.13
N ASP A 105 5.60 17.08 -11.46
CA ASP A 105 5.40 18.48 -11.11
C ASP A 105 6.44 18.89 -10.05
N ASP A 106 7.33 19.81 -10.41
CA ASP A 106 8.40 20.30 -9.53
C ASP A 106 7.82 20.94 -8.27
N GLY A 107 6.69 21.65 -8.39
CA GLY A 107 5.97 22.24 -7.27
C GLY A 107 5.51 21.16 -6.28
N TRP A 108 5.05 20.02 -6.80
CA TRP A 108 4.53 18.95 -5.98
C TRP A 108 5.64 18.30 -5.19
N LEU A 109 6.72 17.92 -5.85
CA LEU A 109 7.88 17.34 -5.18
C LEU A 109 8.52 18.29 -4.17
N THR A 110 8.57 19.58 -4.49
CA THR A 110 9.09 20.60 -3.57
C THR A 110 8.25 20.76 -2.30
N ASN A 111 6.93 20.56 -2.38
CA ASN A 111 6.01 20.76 -1.24
C ASN A 111 5.53 19.43 -0.63
N ALA A 112 5.95 18.29 -1.18
CA ALA A 112 5.51 16.97 -0.74
C ALA A 112 6.39 16.44 0.39
N ARG A 113 5.74 15.78 1.33
CA ARG A 113 6.33 14.96 2.38
C ARG A 113 6.04 13.50 2.09
N ILE A 114 7.06 12.66 2.07
CA ILE A 114 6.88 11.23 1.86
C ILE A 114 6.52 10.53 3.18
N HIS A 115 5.53 9.65 3.12
CA HIS A 115 5.15 8.80 4.24
C HIS A 115 5.12 7.33 3.82
N PHE A 116 5.46 6.45 4.77
CA PHE A 116 5.41 5.01 4.61
C PHE A 116 4.52 4.41 5.71
N SER A 117 3.32 3.98 5.31
CA SER A 117 2.38 3.28 6.20
C SER A 117 2.87 1.89 6.60
N ASP A 118 3.76 1.31 5.78
CA ASP A 118 4.46 0.06 6.03
C ASP A 118 5.98 0.30 6.07
N GLU A 119 6.62 -0.06 7.18
CA GLU A 119 8.07 0.06 7.36
C GLU A 119 8.86 -0.74 6.31
N ARG A 120 8.30 -1.85 5.81
CA ARG A 120 8.92 -2.65 4.76
C ARG A 120 9.11 -1.84 3.47
N SER A 121 8.20 -0.92 3.15
CA SER A 121 8.32 -0.04 1.99
C SER A 121 9.45 0.96 2.14
N HIS A 122 9.58 1.58 3.32
CA HIS A 122 10.67 2.51 3.62
C HIS A 122 12.04 1.87 3.34
N TRP A 123 12.27 0.67 3.88
CA TRP A 123 13.55 0.00 3.67
C TRP A 123 13.79 -0.42 2.22
N ARG A 124 12.75 -0.78 1.46
CA ARG A 124 12.87 -1.04 0.02
C ARG A 124 13.23 0.21 -0.77
N PHE A 125 12.70 1.38 -0.39
CA PHE A 125 13.09 2.65 -0.99
C PHE A 125 14.58 2.93 -0.82
N LYS A 126 15.11 2.71 0.39
CA LYS A 126 16.56 2.86 0.63
C LYS A 126 17.38 1.84 -0.17
N VAL A 127 16.92 0.59 -0.29
CA VAL A 127 17.58 -0.41 -1.14
C VAL A 127 17.57 0.01 -2.60
N LEU A 128 16.48 0.59 -3.11
CA LEU A 128 16.41 1.13 -4.47
C LEU A 128 17.46 2.22 -4.71
N ALA A 129 17.62 3.14 -3.75
CA ALA A 129 18.63 4.19 -3.84
C ALA A 129 20.06 3.63 -3.87
N VAL A 130 20.37 2.64 -3.02
CA VAL A 130 21.68 1.97 -3.03
C VAL A 130 21.93 1.17 -4.31
N LYS A 131 20.88 0.55 -4.86
CA LYS A 131 20.94 -0.26 -6.08
C LYS A 131 21.24 0.61 -7.30
N HIS A 132 20.50 1.70 -7.44
CA HIS A 132 20.59 2.57 -8.59
C HIS A 132 21.48 3.77 -8.26
N ARG A 133 22.77 3.49 -8.13
CA ARG A 133 23.80 4.47 -7.72
C ARG A 133 23.92 5.70 -8.62
N ASN A 134 23.32 5.68 -9.81
CA ASN A 134 23.32 6.82 -10.72
C ASN A 134 22.10 7.74 -10.50
N ILE A 135 21.17 7.35 -9.62
CA ILE A 135 20.01 8.17 -9.27
C ILE A 135 20.47 9.30 -8.36
N GLY A 136 20.47 10.51 -8.91
CA GLY A 136 20.81 11.73 -8.17
C GLY A 136 19.59 12.44 -7.57
N ARG A 137 18.37 11.99 -7.90
CA ARG A 137 17.13 12.70 -7.54
C ARG A 137 16.05 11.77 -7.03
N MET A 138 15.21 12.28 -6.12
CA MET A 138 14.14 11.50 -5.51
C MET A 138 13.08 11.06 -6.54
N GLU A 139 12.86 11.85 -7.60
CA GLU A 139 11.93 11.50 -8.68
C GLU A 139 12.23 10.13 -9.28
N GLU A 140 13.51 9.86 -9.54
CA GLU A 140 13.93 8.60 -10.14
C GLU A 140 13.71 7.43 -9.15
N ILE A 141 13.86 7.64 -7.84
CA ILE A 141 13.53 6.63 -6.82
C ILE A 141 12.02 6.37 -6.79
N LEU A 142 11.20 7.42 -6.85
CA LEU A 142 9.74 7.30 -6.89
C LEU A 142 9.30 6.53 -8.13
N GLU A 143 9.90 6.80 -9.29
CA GLU A 143 9.65 6.03 -10.50
C GLU A 143 10.01 4.56 -10.33
N GLN A 144 11.17 4.25 -9.75
CA GLN A 144 11.53 2.85 -9.49
C GLN A 144 10.57 2.19 -8.50
N ALA A 145 10.14 2.91 -7.46
CA ALA A 145 9.15 2.41 -6.51
C ALA A 145 7.83 2.09 -7.20
N ILE A 146 7.37 2.96 -8.10
CA ILE A 146 6.20 2.71 -8.96
C ILE A 146 6.44 1.46 -9.81
N ARG A 147 7.58 1.33 -10.52
CA ARG A 147 7.91 0.15 -11.36
C ARG A 147 7.82 -1.16 -10.58
N HIS A 148 8.38 -1.16 -9.37
CA HIS A 148 8.36 -2.31 -8.47
C HIS A 148 7.04 -2.47 -7.71
N GLY A 149 6.07 -1.56 -7.86
CA GLY A 149 4.81 -1.57 -7.14
C GLY A 149 4.98 -1.52 -5.63
N ILE A 150 5.99 -0.78 -5.14
CA ILE A 150 6.22 -0.54 -3.71
C ILE A 150 5.26 0.59 -3.28
N PRO A 151 4.44 0.40 -2.24
CA PRO A 151 3.52 1.44 -1.79
C PRO A 151 4.26 2.56 -1.06
N PHE A 152 3.83 3.80 -1.31
CA PHE A 152 4.29 5.02 -0.64
C PHE A 152 3.18 6.08 -0.66
N GLU A 153 3.33 7.13 0.13
CA GLU A 153 2.36 8.22 0.20
C GLU A 153 3.09 9.56 0.06
N LEU A 154 2.52 10.48 -0.73
CA LEU A 154 3.02 11.85 -0.87
C LEU A 154 1.95 12.81 -0.35
N TYR A 155 2.27 13.49 0.73
CA TYR A 155 1.39 14.42 1.40
C TYR A 155 1.83 15.86 1.15
N VAL A 156 0.88 16.74 0.90
CA VAL A 156 1.14 18.18 0.72
C VAL A 156 0.58 18.93 1.92
N LYS A 157 1.27 19.98 2.37
CA LYS A 157 0.73 20.90 3.38
C LYS A 157 -0.62 21.43 2.92
N ARG A 158 -1.66 21.32 3.75
CA ARG A 158 -3.02 21.76 3.39
C ARG A 158 -3.09 23.24 3.02
N ALA A 159 -2.23 24.07 3.61
CA ALA A 159 -2.10 25.49 3.27
C ALA A 159 -1.58 25.71 1.84
N ASP A 160 -0.77 24.78 1.32
CA ASP A 160 -0.10 24.89 0.03
C ASP A 160 -0.86 24.22 -1.12
N VAL A 161 -1.91 23.46 -0.81
CA VAL A 161 -2.75 22.76 -1.80
C VAL A 161 -3.28 23.68 -2.90
N ARG A 162 -3.53 24.96 -2.60
CA ARG A 162 -4.02 25.93 -3.59
C ARG A 162 -3.00 26.28 -4.68
N LYS A 163 -1.71 25.99 -4.46
CA LYS A 163 -0.64 26.19 -5.46
C LYS A 163 -0.78 25.24 -6.66
N PHE A 164 -1.54 24.15 -6.51
CA PHE A 164 -1.78 23.13 -7.53
C PHE A 164 -3.12 23.32 -8.27
N ASN A 165 -3.80 24.45 -8.02
CA ASN A 165 -5.12 24.73 -8.55
C ASN A 165 -5.05 25.59 -9.83
N ASP A 166 -4.53 25.00 -10.90
CA ASP A 166 -4.27 25.75 -12.13
C ASP A 166 -5.43 25.73 -13.13
N LEU A 167 -6.39 24.81 -12.97
CA LEU A 167 -7.48 24.61 -13.92
C LEU A 167 -8.84 25.02 -13.34
N PRO A 168 -9.53 26.02 -13.94
CA PRO A 168 -10.87 26.38 -13.52
C PRO A 168 -11.85 25.25 -13.82
N ILE A 169 -12.53 24.74 -12.78
CA ILE A 169 -13.58 23.73 -12.94
C ILE A 169 -14.92 24.36 -13.33
N SER A 170 -15.65 23.72 -14.25
CA SER A 170 -16.99 24.17 -14.63
C SER A 170 -18.00 23.99 -13.50
N SER A 171 -19.12 24.73 -13.52
CA SER A 171 -20.18 24.56 -12.52
C SER A 171 -20.80 23.16 -12.56
N LEU A 172 -20.94 22.58 -13.75
CA LEU A 172 -21.45 21.22 -13.92
C LEU A 172 -20.50 20.20 -13.27
N GLU A 173 -19.22 20.27 -13.60
CA GLU A 173 -18.19 19.40 -13.04
C GLU A 173 -18.10 19.54 -11.52
N ARG A 174 -18.14 20.79 -11.00
CA ARG A 174 -18.17 21.04 -9.56
C ARG A 174 -19.36 20.37 -8.90
N ASN A 175 -20.55 20.48 -9.47
CA ASN A 175 -21.76 19.87 -8.91
C ASN A 175 -21.66 18.33 -8.93
N THR A 176 -21.22 17.74 -10.04
CA THR A 176 -21.06 16.29 -10.17
C THR A 176 -20.03 15.74 -9.18
N LEU A 177 -18.86 16.38 -9.08
CA LEU A 177 -17.79 15.96 -8.17
C LEU A 177 -18.15 16.22 -6.70
N SER A 178 -18.87 17.30 -6.39
CA SER A 178 -19.28 17.57 -5.01
C SER A 178 -20.12 16.44 -4.42
N ALA A 179 -20.96 15.79 -5.24
CA ALA A 179 -21.82 14.71 -4.80
C ALA A 179 -21.04 13.46 -4.37
N ILE A 180 -19.97 13.10 -5.09
CA ILE A 180 -19.12 11.93 -4.75
C ILE A 180 -18.26 12.20 -3.50
N TYR A 181 -18.09 13.47 -3.13
CA TYR A 181 -17.29 13.91 -1.99
C TYR A 181 -18.12 14.29 -0.77
N LEU A 182 -19.42 13.98 -0.77
CA LEU A 182 -20.29 14.13 0.39
C LEU A 182 -19.94 13.10 1.47
N PRO A 183 -19.97 13.47 2.76
CA PRO A 183 -19.82 12.52 3.85
C PRO A 183 -20.85 11.39 3.73
N GLY A 184 -20.40 10.14 3.82
CA GLY A 184 -21.27 8.96 3.71
C GLY A 184 -21.61 8.54 2.28
N TYR A 185 -21.06 9.20 1.25
CA TYR A 185 -21.13 8.68 -0.11
C TYR A 185 -20.49 7.28 -0.18
N VAL A 186 -21.19 6.34 -0.80
CA VAL A 186 -20.72 4.98 -1.06
C VAL A 186 -21.06 4.65 -2.50
N ASP A 187 -20.09 4.12 -3.24
CA ASP A 187 -20.36 3.66 -4.60
C ASP A 187 -21.35 2.51 -4.60
N GLU A 188 -22.26 2.53 -5.57
CA GLU A 188 -23.14 1.40 -5.82
C GLU A 188 -22.29 0.16 -6.15
N PRO A 189 -22.45 -0.94 -5.40
CA PRO A 189 -21.64 -2.14 -5.59
C PRO A 189 -21.89 -2.76 -6.97
N LEU A 190 -20.92 -3.55 -7.45
CA LEU A 190 -21.14 -4.39 -8.61
C LEU A 190 -22.03 -5.58 -8.22
N GLU A 191 -23.00 -5.92 -9.05
CA GLU A 191 -23.89 -7.06 -8.83
C GLU A 191 -23.68 -8.15 -9.88
N TRP A 192 -23.98 -9.39 -9.49
CA TRP A 192 -23.95 -10.50 -10.43
C TRP A 192 -25.11 -10.41 -11.41
N ASN A 193 -24.81 -10.40 -12.72
CA ASN A 193 -25.84 -10.37 -13.74
C ASN A 193 -26.42 -11.77 -14.01
N SER A 194 -27.75 -11.90 -14.01
CA SER A 194 -28.45 -13.16 -14.30
C SER A 194 -28.15 -13.72 -15.70
N ASN A 195 -27.76 -12.88 -16.65
CA ASN A 195 -27.36 -13.26 -18.00
C ASN A 195 -25.93 -13.83 -18.07
N GLY A 196 -25.25 -13.96 -16.92
CA GLY A 196 -23.98 -14.66 -16.77
C GLY A 196 -22.74 -13.76 -16.76
N ALA A 197 -21.57 -14.40 -16.71
CA ALA A 197 -20.29 -13.74 -16.46
C ALA A 197 -19.91 -12.65 -17.49
N GLY A 198 -20.32 -12.81 -18.76
CA GLY A 198 -20.06 -11.81 -19.80
C GLY A 198 -20.81 -10.51 -19.55
N ALA A 199 -22.10 -10.57 -19.20
CA ALA A 199 -22.90 -9.39 -18.88
C ALA A 199 -22.40 -8.72 -17.58
N THR A 200 -22.01 -9.51 -16.57
CA THR A 200 -21.36 -9.01 -15.35
C THR A 200 -20.06 -8.27 -15.66
N TYR A 201 -19.25 -8.80 -16.59
CA TYR A 201 -18.00 -8.18 -17.01
C TYR A 201 -18.23 -6.85 -17.75
N THR A 202 -19.24 -6.76 -18.61
CA THR A 202 -19.63 -5.49 -19.25
C THR A 202 -20.05 -4.45 -18.21
N ALA A 203 -20.83 -4.85 -17.20
CA ALA A 203 -21.22 -3.96 -16.09
C ALA A 203 -19.99 -3.50 -15.27
N TYR A 204 -19.04 -4.40 -15.03
CA TYR A 204 -17.76 -4.06 -14.40
C TYR A 204 -16.98 -3.02 -15.21
N LEU A 205 -16.83 -3.20 -16.53
CA LEU A 205 -16.13 -2.22 -17.37
C LEU A 205 -16.80 -0.84 -17.36
N ALA A 206 -18.13 -0.79 -17.31
CA ALA A 206 -18.85 0.48 -17.20
C ALA A 206 -18.55 1.20 -15.88
N LYS A 207 -18.63 0.49 -14.74
CA LYS A 207 -18.29 1.06 -13.42
C LYS A 207 -16.81 1.43 -13.32
N LEU A 208 -15.93 0.61 -13.90
CA LEU A 208 -14.50 0.88 -13.96
C LEU A 208 -14.21 2.15 -14.75
N ASN A 209 -14.83 2.35 -15.92
CA ASN A 209 -14.65 3.57 -16.71
C ASN A 209 -15.08 4.83 -15.92
N MET A 210 -16.17 4.74 -15.16
CA MET A 210 -16.58 5.83 -14.27
C MET A 210 -15.55 6.09 -13.16
N LEU A 211 -14.96 5.04 -12.58
CA LEU A 211 -13.91 5.16 -11.56
C LEU A 211 -12.64 5.80 -12.14
N LEU A 212 -12.15 5.33 -13.29
CA LEU A 212 -10.92 5.83 -13.92
C LEU A 212 -11.03 7.30 -14.35
N GLY A 213 -12.25 7.78 -14.61
CA GLY A 213 -12.54 9.18 -14.89
C GLY A 213 -12.53 10.09 -13.67
N ARG A 214 -12.42 9.55 -12.44
CA ARG A 214 -12.39 10.38 -11.23
C ARG A 214 -11.05 11.10 -11.07
N PRO A 215 -11.06 12.31 -10.47
CA PRO A 215 -9.83 13.06 -10.21
C PRO A 215 -8.83 12.28 -9.35
N GLN A 216 -9.28 11.61 -8.29
CA GLN A 216 -8.41 10.88 -7.35
C GLN A 216 -7.96 9.50 -7.83
N ALA A 217 -8.45 9.00 -8.97
CA ALA A 217 -8.09 7.67 -9.48
C ALA A 217 -6.56 7.42 -9.59
N PRO A 218 -5.71 8.41 -9.95
CA PRO A 218 -4.27 8.23 -9.96
C PRO A 218 -3.67 7.80 -8.62
N ALA A 219 -4.35 7.99 -7.49
CA ALA A 219 -3.91 7.51 -6.18
C ALA A 219 -3.73 5.98 -6.13
N PHE A 220 -4.33 5.20 -7.05
CA PHE A 220 -4.03 3.76 -7.15
C PHE A 220 -2.55 3.46 -7.46
N ILE A 221 -1.82 4.39 -8.08
CA ILE A 221 -0.36 4.25 -8.32
C ILE A 221 0.40 4.12 -7.00
N ARG A 222 0.11 5.01 -6.04
CA ARG A 222 0.80 5.06 -4.73
C ARG A 222 0.50 3.85 -3.85
N MET A 223 -0.64 3.20 -4.07
CA MET A 223 -1.00 1.96 -3.37
C MET A 223 -0.15 0.75 -3.77
N GLY A 224 0.55 0.81 -4.91
CA GLY A 224 1.42 -0.26 -5.38
C GLY A 224 0.70 -1.59 -5.62
N GLY A 225 1.49 -2.67 -5.64
CA GLY A 225 0.99 -4.05 -5.73
C GLY A 225 -0.01 -4.31 -6.85
N VAL A 226 -1.02 -5.13 -6.56
CA VAL A 226 -2.07 -5.51 -7.51
C VAL A 226 -2.90 -4.30 -7.96
N LEU A 227 -3.18 -3.36 -7.05
CA LEU A 227 -4.04 -2.22 -7.37
C LEU A 227 -3.40 -1.33 -8.43
N ARG A 228 -2.12 -0.97 -8.26
CA ARG A 228 -1.35 -0.25 -9.28
C ARG A 228 -1.32 -1.01 -10.60
N TYR A 229 -1.02 -2.32 -10.57
CA TYR A 229 -0.99 -3.14 -11.79
C TYR A 229 -2.32 -3.12 -12.56
N VAL A 230 -3.44 -3.31 -11.86
CA VAL A 230 -4.76 -3.32 -12.48
C VAL A 230 -5.13 -1.93 -13.00
N TYR A 231 -4.82 -0.86 -12.26
CA TYR A 231 -5.08 0.51 -12.70
C TYR A 231 -4.32 0.85 -14.01
N GLU A 232 -3.03 0.53 -14.09
CA GLU A 232 -2.23 0.75 -15.30
C GLU A 232 -2.72 -0.05 -16.50
N LEU A 233 -3.29 -1.23 -16.28
CA LEU A 233 -3.83 -2.05 -17.36
C LEU A 233 -4.97 -1.35 -18.12
N PHE A 234 -5.75 -0.52 -17.44
CA PHE A 234 -6.89 0.17 -18.02
C PHE A 234 -6.67 1.67 -18.24
N CYS A 235 -5.55 2.23 -17.77
CA CYS A 235 -5.20 3.63 -17.92
C CYS A 235 -3.72 3.76 -18.33
N SER A 236 -3.45 3.99 -19.62
CA SER A 236 -2.08 4.19 -20.13
C SER A 236 -1.40 5.41 -19.51
N GLU A 237 -2.18 6.45 -19.19
CA GLU A 237 -1.72 7.70 -18.58
C GLU A 237 -1.70 7.65 -17.05
N ALA A 238 -1.79 6.45 -16.44
CA ALA A 238 -1.89 6.30 -14.99
C ALA A 238 -0.76 6.98 -14.22
N ILE A 239 0.50 6.75 -14.63
CA ILE A 239 1.67 7.30 -13.97
C ILE A 239 1.84 8.80 -14.26
N PRO A 240 1.78 9.29 -15.52
CA PRO A 240 1.81 10.73 -15.78
C PRO A 240 0.73 11.51 -15.04
N ARG A 241 -0.51 10.97 -14.95
CA ARG A 241 -1.59 11.60 -14.18
C ARG A 241 -1.29 11.67 -12.68
N TYR A 242 -0.59 10.67 -12.12
CA TYR A 242 -0.15 10.71 -10.73
C TYR A 242 0.97 11.73 -10.55
N ALA A 243 1.97 11.70 -11.42
CA ALA A 243 3.14 12.60 -11.41
C ALA A 243 2.79 14.10 -11.53
N ALA A 244 1.61 14.41 -12.08
CA ALA A 244 1.10 15.77 -12.27
C ALA A 244 0.69 16.48 -10.95
N GLY A 245 0.61 15.79 -9.82
CA GLY A 245 0.29 16.40 -8.53
C GLY A 245 -1.05 15.99 -7.93
N PRO A 246 -1.44 16.63 -6.81
CA PRO A 246 -2.68 16.32 -6.10
C PRO A 246 -3.91 16.64 -6.96
N SER A 247 -4.92 15.77 -6.88
CA SER A 247 -6.12 15.89 -7.70
C SER A 247 -7.10 16.95 -7.22
N LEU A 248 -8.17 17.18 -8.00
CA LEU A 248 -9.28 18.05 -7.62
C LEU A 248 -9.91 17.69 -6.27
N GLN A 249 -9.87 16.40 -5.86
CA GLN A 249 -10.35 15.95 -4.55
C GLN A 249 -9.72 16.80 -3.44
N VAL A 250 -8.40 16.95 -3.48
CA VAL A 250 -7.63 17.74 -2.52
C VAL A 250 -7.66 19.23 -2.89
N THR A 251 -7.38 19.58 -4.15
CA THR A 251 -7.14 20.99 -4.56
C THR A 251 -8.38 21.88 -4.56
N HIS A 252 -9.55 21.32 -4.81
CA HIS A 252 -10.80 22.07 -4.90
C HIS A 252 -11.80 21.73 -3.79
N PHE A 253 -11.89 20.45 -3.44
CA PHE A 253 -12.90 20.00 -2.48
C PHE A 253 -12.36 19.89 -1.06
N ASP A 254 -11.04 20.01 -0.87
CA ASP A 254 -10.39 19.90 0.44
C ASP A 254 -10.81 18.58 1.14
N ARG A 255 -10.77 17.52 0.33
CA ARG A 255 -11.08 16.14 0.67
C ARG A 255 -9.84 15.30 0.41
N GLY A 256 -9.76 14.17 1.08
CA GLY A 256 -8.59 13.32 1.04
C GLY A 256 -8.33 12.70 2.39
N ASP A 257 -7.21 12.02 2.49
CA ASP A 257 -6.68 11.65 3.80
C ASP A 257 -5.94 12.86 4.39
N THR A 258 -5.97 13.01 5.71
CA THR A 258 -5.33 14.13 6.40
C THR A 258 -4.52 13.63 7.56
N LYS A 259 -3.29 14.11 7.67
CA LYS A 259 -2.34 13.68 8.69
C LYS A 259 -1.63 14.85 9.34
N LEU A 260 -1.36 14.69 10.64
CA LEU A 260 -0.47 15.54 11.42
C LEU A 260 0.82 14.74 11.62
N PHE A 261 1.94 15.22 11.09
CA PHE A 261 3.23 14.53 11.19
C PHE A 261 4.03 14.91 12.43
N ASP A 262 3.87 16.13 12.90
CA ASP A 262 4.55 16.67 14.06
C ASP A 262 3.49 17.20 15.03
N ALA A 263 3.53 16.76 16.28
CA ALA A 263 2.57 17.19 17.28
C ALA A 263 2.83 18.63 17.74
N ASP A 264 4.08 19.09 17.63
CA ASP A 264 4.51 20.43 18.03
C ASP A 264 4.23 21.47 16.92
N ASN A 265 4.14 21.01 15.67
CA ASN A 265 3.75 21.83 14.53
C ASN A 265 2.29 21.54 14.13
N SER A 266 1.38 22.50 14.32
CA SER A 266 -0.06 22.35 14.02
C SER A 266 -0.41 22.29 12.52
N GLU A 267 0.53 21.93 11.65
CA GLU A 267 0.35 21.87 10.21
C GLU A 267 -0.27 20.53 9.78
N PHE A 268 -1.47 20.63 9.20
CA PHE A 268 -2.11 19.49 8.57
C PHE A 268 -1.60 19.28 7.15
N TYR A 269 -1.34 18.03 6.81
CA TYR A 269 -1.00 17.61 5.48
C TYR A 269 -2.12 16.75 4.91
N THR A 270 -2.27 16.74 3.59
CA THR A 270 -3.33 15.99 2.92
C THR A 270 -2.84 15.36 1.62
N MET A 271 -3.53 14.31 1.19
CA MET A 271 -3.29 13.58 -0.05
C MET A 271 -4.59 13.01 -0.60
N ASP A 272 -4.59 12.66 -1.88
CA ASP A 272 -5.70 11.94 -2.50
C ASP A 272 -5.94 10.59 -1.84
N CYS A 273 -7.20 10.25 -1.62
CA CYS A 273 -7.61 8.97 -1.03
C CYS A 273 -8.65 8.27 -1.91
N VAL A 274 -8.52 6.95 -1.98
CA VAL A 274 -9.50 6.06 -2.60
C VAL A 274 -10.21 5.28 -1.50
N SER A 275 -11.52 5.16 -1.65
CA SER A 275 -12.37 4.46 -0.71
C SER A 275 -12.29 2.93 -0.90
N PRO A 276 -12.67 2.13 0.12
CA PRO A 276 -12.79 0.68 -0.03
C PRO A 276 -13.76 0.24 -1.15
N SER A 277 -14.79 1.04 -1.45
CA SER A 277 -15.72 0.75 -2.55
C SER A 277 -15.06 0.96 -3.91
N GLU A 278 -14.25 2.01 -4.07
CA GLU A 278 -13.46 2.25 -5.28
C GLU A 278 -12.40 1.17 -5.52
N ILE A 279 -11.72 0.73 -4.45
CA ILE A 279 -10.82 -0.43 -4.51
C ILE A 279 -11.58 -1.67 -4.96
N GLY A 280 -12.78 -1.89 -4.41
CA GLY A 280 -13.68 -2.98 -4.80
C GLY A 280 -14.06 -2.92 -6.28
N ILE A 281 -14.41 -1.74 -6.80
CA ILE A 281 -14.70 -1.55 -8.22
C ILE A 281 -13.47 -1.86 -9.06
N LEU A 282 -12.27 -1.37 -8.70
CA LEU A 282 -11.04 -1.59 -9.46
C LEU A 282 -10.74 -3.07 -9.67
N ILE A 283 -10.92 -3.90 -8.64
CA ILE A 283 -10.66 -5.35 -8.71
C ILE A 283 -11.86 -6.16 -9.22
N GLY A 284 -12.98 -5.50 -9.55
CA GLY A 284 -14.23 -6.13 -9.94
C GLY A 284 -14.79 -6.98 -8.81
N ARG A 285 -14.99 -6.42 -7.62
CA ARG A 285 -15.59 -7.10 -6.46
C ARG A 285 -17.11 -7.03 -6.52
N ILE A 286 -17.75 -8.20 -6.36
CA ILE A 286 -19.19 -8.36 -6.15
C ILE A 286 -19.37 -8.80 -4.69
N PRO A 287 -19.96 -7.96 -3.81
CA PRO A 287 -20.14 -8.32 -2.42
C PRO A 287 -21.13 -9.48 -2.28
N GLY A 288 -20.77 -10.46 -1.45
CA GLY A 288 -21.66 -11.54 -1.03
C GLY A 288 -22.30 -11.26 0.33
N LYS A 289 -23.03 -12.24 0.87
CA LYS A 289 -23.60 -12.16 2.23
C LYS A 289 -22.51 -12.10 3.30
N TYR A 290 -21.36 -12.71 3.03
CA TYR A 290 -20.19 -12.76 3.89
C TYR A 290 -18.91 -12.50 3.08
N PRO A 291 -17.83 -11.99 3.71
CA PRO A 291 -16.56 -11.73 3.01
C PRO A 291 -15.99 -12.93 2.24
N GLU A 292 -16.19 -14.16 2.74
CA GLU A 292 -15.73 -15.39 2.07
C GLU A 292 -16.51 -15.73 0.79
N THR A 293 -17.71 -15.16 0.66
CA THR A 293 -18.59 -15.35 -0.50
C THR A 293 -18.47 -14.23 -1.52
N ASP A 294 -17.70 -13.18 -1.23
CA ASP A 294 -17.42 -12.11 -2.19
C ASP A 294 -16.75 -12.69 -3.42
N LEU A 295 -17.24 -12.31 -4.60
CA LEU A 295 -16.59 -12.64 -5.86
C LEU A 295 -15.69 -11.50 -6.28
N SER A 296 -14.59 -11.80 -6.94
CA SER A 296 -13.69 -10.81 -7.52
C SER A 296 -13.10 -11.31 -8.83
N LEU A 297 -12.93 -10.40 -9.79
CA LEU A 297 -12.33 -10.68 -11.09
C LEU A 297 -10.79 -10.65 -11.03
N TRP A 298 -10.26 -9.72 -10.25
CA TRP A 298 -8.83 -9.62 -9.90
C TRP A 298 -8.62 -10.05 -8.45
N PRO A 299 -7.42 -10.53 -8.08
CA PRO A 299 -7.18 -10.95 -6.72
C PRO A 299 -7.18 -9.74 -5.75
N PRO A 300 -7.93 -9.81 -4.64
CA PRO A 300 -7.80 -8.84 -3.56
C PRO A 300 -6.35 -8.75 -3.06
N PRO A 301 -5.82 -7.54 -2.80
CA PRO A 301 -4.40 -7.34 -2.43
C PRO A 301 -3.96 -8.21 -1.24
N GLU A 302 -4.80 -8.31 -0.22
CA GLU A 302 -4.51 -9.09 0.98
C GLU A 302 -4.46 -10.60 0.69
N ILE A 303 -5.26 -11.09 -0.27
CA ILE A 303 -5.18 -12.48 -0.70
C ILE A 303 -3.91 -12.70 -1.52
N PHE A 304 -3.60 -11.78 -2.44
CA PHE A 304 -2.41 -11.90 -3.27
C PHE A 304 -1.13 -11.91 -2.44
N GLU A 305 -1.03 -11.05 -1.43
CA GLU A 305 0.11 -10.98 -0.50
C GLU A 305 0.21 -12.22 0.40
N HIS A 306 -0.90 -12.72 0.96
CA HIS A 306 -0.86 -13.85 1.89
C HIS A 306 -0.80 -15.22 1.20
N SER A 307 -1.38 -15.37 0.02
CA SER A 307 -1.53 -16.65 -0.66
C SER A 307 -0.40 -16.96 -1.65
N THR A 308 0.49 -16.00 -1.90
CA THR A 308 1.63 -16.16 -2.80
C THR A 308 2.94 -15.91 -2.07
N TRP A 309 3.96 -16.71 -2.34
CA TRP A 309 5.34 -16.48 -1.87
C TRP A 309 6.12 -15.51 -2.78
N VAL A 310 5.53 -15.19 -3.94
CA VAL A 310 6.11 -14.29 -4.94
C VAL A 310 5.77 -12.83 -4.65
N MET A 311 4.61 -12.54 -4.05
CA MET A 311 4.29 -11.21 -3.55
C MET A 311 4.95 -11.01 -2.20
N ARG A 312 5.85 -10.03 -2.12
CA ARG A 312 6.65 -9.76 -0.92
C ARG A 312 6.45 -8.32 -0.48
N GLY A 313 5.22 -7.79 -0.54
CA GLY A 313 4.95 -6.36 -0.34
C GLY A 313 5.43 -5.43 -1.47
N TYR A 314 5.82 -6.01 -2.61
CA TYR A 314 6.11 -5.35 -3.88
C TYR A 314 5.86 -6.34 -5.04
N LEU A 315 5.71 -5.85 -6.26
CA LEU A 315 5.59 -6.67 -7.46
C LEU A 315 6.98 -7.16 -7.88
N SER A 316 7.27 -8.43 -7.57
CA SER A 316 8.40 -9.18 -8.15
C SER A 316 8.15 -9.60 -9.59
N ALA A 317 9.18 -10.03 -10.31
CA ALA A 317 9.04 -10.48 -11.70
C ALA A 317 8.09 -11.68 -11.79
N LYS A 318 8.15 -12.58 -10.81
CA LYS A 318 7.24 -13.72 -10.70
C LYS A 318 5.82 -13.30 -10.33
N ALA A 319 5.65 -12.31 -9.44
CA ALA A 319 4.33 -11.75 -9.15
C ALA A 319 3.71 -11.10 -10.40
N PHE A 320 4.50 -10.38 -11.19
CA PHE A 320 4.08 -9.80 -12.46
C PHE A 320 3.65 -10.89 -13.45
N GLN A 321 4.45 -11.94 -13.63
CA GLN A 321 4.08 -13.09 -14.49
C GLN A 321 2.77 -13.76 -14.06
N LEU A 322 2.55 -13.88 -12.76
CA LEU A 322 1.32 -14.42 -12.19
C LEU A 322 0.12 -13.52 -12.52
N LEU A 323 0.26 -12.21 -12.40
CA LEU A 323 -0.80 -11.27 -12.79
C LEU A 323 -1.04 -11.27 -14.30
N GLU A 324 0.00 -11.40 -15.13
CA GLU A 324 -0.13 -11.60 -16.57
C GLU A 324 -0.86 -12.91 -16.90
N SER A 325 -0.70 -13.96 -16.10
CA SER A 325 -1.47 -15.20 -16.27
C SER A 325 -2.96 -15.00 -15.96
N VAL A 326 -3.28 -14.22 -14.93
CA VAL A 326 -4.67 -13.84 -14.59
C VAL A 326 -5.27 -12.99 -15.70
N LYS A 327 -4.53 -11.99 -16.18
CA LYS A 327 -4.91 -11.16 -17.33
C LYS A 327 -5.18 -12.02 -18.56
N LYS A 328 -4.30 -12.97 -18.90
CA LYS A 328 -4.52 -13.91 -20.02
C LYS A 328 -5.77 -14.76 -19.86
N GLU A 329 -6.15 -15.14 -18.65
CA GLU A 329 -7.44 -15.84 -18.43
C GLU A 329 -8.64 -14.92 -18.67
N ILE A 330 -8.57 -13.65 -18.23
CA ILE A 330 -9.66 -12.67 -18.38
C ILE A 330 -9.83 -12.24 -19.84
N PHE A 331 -8.75 -11.87 -20.52
CA PHE A 331 -8.75 -11.29 -21.87
C PHE A 331 -8.36 -12.28 -22.97
N GLY A 332 -8.14 -13.55 -22.63
CA GLY A 332 -7.76 -14.59 -23.58
C GLY A 332 -8.82 -14.83 -24.65
N SER A 333 -8.49 -15.68 -25.63
CA SER A 333 -9.43 -16.13 -26.67
C SER A 333 -9.54 -17.66 -26.62
N PRO A 334 -10.67 -18.22 -26.15
CA PRO A 334 -11.87 -17.52 -25.65
C PRO A 334 -11.66 -16.88 -24.26
N PRO A 335 -12.33 -15.76 -23.95
CA PRO A 335 -12.21 -15.12 -22.66
C PRO A 335 -12.84 -15.98 -21.57
N ASN A 336 -12.13 -16.15 -20.47
CA ASN A 336 -12.53 -16.99 -19.34
C ASN A 336 -12.59 -16.11 -18.09
N MET A 337 -13.60 -15.24 -18.05
CA MET A 337 -13.87 -14.24 -17.01
C MET A 337 -14.28 -14.92 -15.69
N ARG A 338 -13.33 -15.60 -15.05
CA ARG A 338 -13.55 -16.39 -13.83
C ARG A 338 -13.59 -15.49 -12.61
N TRP A 339 -14.81 -15.17 -12.19
CA TRP A 339 -15.10 -14.57 -10.90
C TRP A 339 -14.82 -15.59 -9.79
N ARG A 340 -14.00 -15.19 -8.82
CA ARG A 340 -13.51 -16.09 -7.78
C ARG A 340 -13.84 -15.56 -6.39
N THR A 341 -14.20 -16.50 -5.53
CA THR A 341 -14.24 -16.24 -4.09
C THR A 341 -12.83 -16.15 -3.50
N ARG A 342 -12.72 -15.66 -2.27
CA ARG A 342 -11.47 -15.67 -1.50
C ARG A 342 -10.85 -17.07 -1.44
N GLY A 343 -11.65 -18.10 -1.20
CA GLY A 343 -11.20 -19.51 -1.20
C GLY A 343 -10.69 -19.97 -2.56
N HIS A 344 -11.34 -19.57 -3.66
CA HIS A 344 -10.92 -19.92 -5.01
C HIS A 344 -9.62 -19.22 -5.43
N TRP A 345 -9.41 -17.96 -5.05
CA TRP A 345 -8.12 -17.28 -5.24
C TRP A 345 -7.00 -17.95 -4.45
N ASN A 346 -7.24 -18.28 -3.18
CA ASN A 346 -6.29 -19.03 -2.36
C ASN A 346 -5.87 -20.35 -3.04
N LYS A 347 -6.84 -21.13 -3.53
CA LYS A 347 -6.58 -22.39 -4.22
C LYS A 347 -5.82 -22.18 -5.53
N PHE A 348 -6.17 -21.16 -6.30
CA PHE A 348 -5.47 -20.79 -7.53
C PHE A 348 -3.99 -20.48 -7.25
N PHE A 349 -3.73 -19.58 -6.31
CA PHE A 349 -2.36 -19.17 -5.98
C PHE A 349 -1.54 -20.28 -5.35
N ARG A 350 -2.12 -21.09 -4.45
CA ARG A 350 -1.44 -22.26 -3.89
C ARG A 350 -1.07 -23.26 -4.98
N LYS A 351 -1.95 -23.52 -5.96
CA LYS A 351 -1.66 -24.43 -7.06
C LYS A 351 -0.50 -23.92 -7.92
N VAL A 352 -0.55 -22.65 -8.33
CA VAL A 352 0.51 -22.05 -9.16
C VAL A 352 1.84 -22.00 -8.41
N THR A 353 1.79 -21.56 -7.15
CA THR A 353 2.92 -21.52 -6.21
C THR A 353 3.56 -22.88 -6.01
N TYR A 354 2.75 -23.89 -5.67
CA TYR A 354 3.22 -25.24 -5.37
C TYR A 354 3.84 -25.89 -6.61
N ASN A 355 3.21 -25.71 -7.77
CA ASN A 355 3.75 -26.23 -9.02
C ASN A 355 5.09 -25.57 -9.38
N ALA A 356 5.20 -24.25 -9.20
CA ALA A 356 6.47 -23.54 -9.41
C ALA A 356 7.56 -24.03 -8.45
N ALA A 357 7.25 -24.17 -7.16
CA ALA A 357 8.19 -24.67 -6.15
C ALA A 357 8.60 -26.15 -6.35
N ARG A 358 7.84 -26.91 -7.14
CA ARG A 358 8.15 -28.30 -7.49
C ARG A 358 8.96 -28.40 -8.80
N ALA A 359 8.79 -27.45 -9.71
CA ALA A 359 9.47 -27.41 -11.00
C ALA A 359 10.89 -26.82 -10.88
N GLU A 360 11.10 -25.90 -9.95
CA GLU A 360 12.41 -25.34 -9.63
C GLU A 360 13.07 -26.17 -8.51
N ASP A 361 14.30 -26.63 -8.75
CA ASP A 361 15.08 -27.50 -7.85
C ASP A 361 15.27 -26.86 -6.45
N LYS A 362 15.56 -27.71 -5.46
CA LYS A 362 15.51 -27.45 -4.00
C LYS A 362 16.22 -26.19 -3.48
N ASP A 363 17.07 -25.57 -4.28
CA ASP A 363 17.83 -24.37 -3.92
C ASP A 363 17.01 -23.07 -4.07
N PHE A 364 15.88 -23.09 -4.76
CA PHE A 364 15.02 -21.91 -4.99
C PHE A 364 13.81 -21.86 -4.05
N LYS A 365 13.99 -22.16 -2.76
CA LYS A 365 13.04 -21.67 -1.74
C LYS A 365 13.17 -20.15 -1.71
N GLY A 366 12.47 -19.45 -2.60
CA GLY A 366 12.42 -18.00 -2.60
C GLY A 366 12.00 -17.54 -1.21
N VAL A 367 12.95 -16.98 -0.46
CA VAL A 367 12.74 -16.55 0.91
C VAL A 367 11.71 -15.44 0.87
N VAL A 368 10.52 -15.70 1.42
CA VAL A 368 9.57 -14.62 1.71
C VAL A 368 10.18 -13.85 2.87
N PRO A 369 10.56 -12.57 2.68
CA PRO A 369 11.15 -11.77 3.72
C PRO A 369 10.22 -11.71 4.93
N ARG A 370 10.76 -12.03 6.10
CA ARG A 370 10.07 -11.91 7.38
C ARG A 370 10.44 -10.58 8.02
N GLN A 371 9.69 -10.17 9.05
CA GLN A 371 10.00 -8.95 9.79
C GLN A 371 11.46 -8.89 10.26
N LYS A 372 11.99 -10.01 10.77
CA LYS A 372 13.40 -10.12 11.17
C LYS A 372 14.40 -9.75 10.05
N ASP A 373 14.09 -10.06 8.80
CA ASP A 373 14.97 -9.71 7.67
C ASP A 373 14.97 -8.18 7.46
N PHE A 374 13.85 -7.49 7.70
CA PHE A 374 13.81 -6.03 7.67
C PHE A 374 14.50 -5.40 8.88
N ASP A 375 14.41 -6.01 10.06
CA ASP A 375 15.11 -5.54 11.26
C ASP A 375 16.64 -5.65 11.08
N GLU A 376 17.12 -6.74 10.48
CA GLU A 376 18.54 -6.91 10.10
C GLU A 376 18.96 -5.90 9.02
N LEU A 377 18.13 -5.68 8.00
CA LEU A 377 18.40 -4.67 6.96
C LEU A 377 18.46 -3.26 7.54
N ARG A 378 17.55 -2.93 8.45
CA ARG A 378 17.53 -1.68 9.20
C ARG A 378 18.85 -1.48 9.94
N ALA A 379 19.33 -2.47 10.68
CA ALA A 379 20.60 -2.38 11.40
C ALA A 379 21.78 -2.13 10.44
N LEU A 380 21.78 -2.73 9.23
CA LEU A 380 22.79 -2.46 8.21
C LEU A 380 22.74 -1.00 7.72
N PHE A 381 21.54 -0.45 7.52
CA PHE A 381 21.37 0.96 7.15
C PHE A 381 21.73 1.90 8.28
N GLU A 382 21.36 1.64 9.52
CA GLU A 382 21.69 2.50 10.67
C GLU A 382 23.22 2.66 10.86
N LEU A 383 24.01 1.65 10.47
CA LEU A 383 25.47 1.71 10.52
C LEU A 383 26.11 2.51 9.37
N THR A 384 25.43 2.62 8.23
CA THR A 384 26.02 3.13 6.98
C THR A 384 25.40 4.45 6.54
N PHE A 385 24.08 4.54 6.65
CA PHE A 385 23.25 5.61 6.16
C PHE A 385 22.02 5.79 7.08
N PRO A 386 22.23 6.42 8.27
CA PRO A 386 21.26 6.43 9.37
C PRO A 386 20.07 7.36 9.16
N ALA A 387 20.09 8.25 8.17
CA ALA A 387 19.00 9.19 7.92
C ALA A 387 17.68 8.44 7.70
N ASP A 388 16.67 8.71 8.52
CA ASP A 388 15.32 8.19 8.35
C ASP A 388 14.59 9.02 7.29
N TRP A 389 13.96 8.39 6.30
CA TRP A 389 13.22 9.09 5.25
C TRP A 389 11.73 9.19 5.54
N ARG A 390 11.26 8.53 6.62
CA ARG A 390 9.86 8.58 7.00
C ARG A 390 9.48 10.01 7.40
N ASP A 391 8.39 10.49 6.82
CA ASP A 391 7.76 11.77 7.16
C ASP A 391 8.65 12.99 6.87
N GLN A 392 9.63 12.84 5.96
CA GLN A 392 10.50 13.92 5.51
C GLN A 392 9.96 14.60 4.26
N GLU A 393 10.24 15.91 4.13
CA GLU A 393 10.04 16.63 2.88
C GLU A 393 10.91 15.97 1.79
N VAL A 394 10.34 15.78 0.61
CA VAL A 394 11.00 15.06 -0.49
C VAL A 394 12.33 15.70 -0.86
N THR A 395 12.43 17.02 -0.77
CA THR A 395 13.65 17.81 -1.03
C THR A 395 14.72 17.67 0.04
N ASP A 396 14.34 17.30 1.27
CA ASP A 396 15.27 17.18 2.40
C ASP A 396 15.92 15.79 2.46
N ILE A 397 15.42 14.85 1.66
CA ILE A 397 15.96 13.50 1.64
C ILE A 397 17.29 13.49 0.89
N VAL A 398 18.36 13.31 1.65
CA VAL A 398 19.69 13.06 1.12
C VAL A 398 19.72 11.65 0.53
N LEU A 399 20.10 11.52 -0.74
CA LEU A 399 20.35 10.23 -1.36
C LEU A 399 21.82 9.82 -1.13
N PRO A 400 22.13 8.52 -1.01
CA PRO A 400 23.52 8.07 -0.91
C PRO A 400 24.30 8.55 -2.15
N GLU A 401 25.41 9.27 -1.94
CA GLU A 401 26.16 9.88 -3.04
C GLU A 401 26.75 8.84 -3.99
N VAL A 402 26.83 9.23 -5.27
CA VAL A 402 27.50 8.46 -6.31
C VAL A 402 29.01 8.47 -6.02
N PHE A 403 29.60 7.34 -5.69
CA PHE A 403 31.03 7.16 -5.95
C PHE A 403 31.22 7.09 -7.47
N ALA A 404 31.44 8.24 -8.09
CA ALA A 404 32.03 8.31 -9.42
C ALA A 404 33.43 7.68 -9.32
N SER A 405 33.57 6.48 -9.88
CA SER A 405 34.84 5.81 -10.22
C SER A 405 35.97 5.87 -9.18
N ILE A 406 36.14 4.80 -8.41
CA ILE A 406 37.52 4.32 -8.21
C ILE A 406 37.86 3.58 -9.50
N VAL A 407 38.61 4.26 -10.35
CA VAL A 407 39.22 3.75 -11.59
C VAL A 407 40.04 2.49 -11.32
#